data_AF-A0A3C1S0X1-F1
#
_entry.id   AF-A0A3C1S0X1-F1
#
_cell.length_a   1.000
_cell.length_b   1.000
_cell.length_c   1.000
_cell.angle_alpha   90.00
_cell.angle_beta   90.00
_cell.angle_gamma   90.00
#
_symmetry.space_group_name_H-M   'P 1'
#
loop_
_entity.id
_entity.type
_entity.pdbx_description
1 polymer ?
#
loop_
_entity_poly.entity_id
_entity_poly.type
_entity_poly.pdbx_seq_one_letter_code
_entity_poly.pdbx_strand_id
1 'polypeptide(L)' 'MLVFFFILSIFLLIISPNLIRLLLGWDGLGVTSYLLVIFYQSNKSYNAGILTAITNRLGDVGLLISISFLLYIGN' A
#
# COMPACT_ATOMS: atom_id res chain seq x y z
N MET A 1 18.61 -1.85 0.31
CA MET A 1 17.97 -0.69 0.98
C MET A 1 16.45 -0.64 0.74
N LEU A 2 15.96 -0.73 -0.50
CA LEU A 2 14.51 -0.77 -0.80
C LEU A 2 13.74 -1.87 -0.04
N VAL A 3 14.29 -3.08 0.04
CA VAL A 3 13.69 -4.19 0.80
C VAL A 3 13.53 -3.87 2.29
N PHE A 4 14.44 -3.08 2.88
CA PHE A 4 14.32 -2.66 4.27
C PHE A 4 13.13 -1.70 4.47
N PHE A 5 12.92 -0.74 3.55
CA PHE A 5 11.73 0.11 3.59
C PHE A 5 10.44 -0.67 3.37
N PHE A 6 10.47 -1.70 2.53
CA PHE A 6 9.34 -2.61 2.36
C PHE A 6 9.01 -3.34 3.67
N ILE A 7 10.00 -3.92 4.33
CA ILE A 7 9.82 -4.59 5.63
C ILE A 7 9.32 -3.61 6.69
N LEU A 8 9.87 -2.39 6.74
CA LEU A 8 9.43 -1.33 7.65
C LEU A 8 7.94 -0.98 7.41
N SER A 9 7.52 -0.87 6.16
CA SER A 9 6.12 -0.54 5.81
C SER A 9 5.15 -1.63 6.27
N ILE A 10 5.52 -2.91 6.12
CA ILE A 10 4.74 -4.04 6.63
C ILE A 10 4.69 -4.03 8.16
N PHE A 11 5.81 -3.74 8.81
CA PHE A 11 5.87 -3.67 10.27
C PHE A 11 4.95 -2.58 10.84
N LEU A 12 4.92 -1.39 10.22
CA LEU A 12 3.98 -0.33 10.59
C LEU A 12 2.52 -0.74 10.40
N LEU A 13 2.23 -1.49 9.33
CA LEU A 13 0.90 -1.98 9.02
C LEU A 13 0.39 -2.97 10.09
N ILE A 14 1.22 -3.95 10.49
CA ILE A 14 0.87 -4.96 11.49
C ILE A 14 0.66 -4.36 12.89
N ILE A 15 1.45 -3.35 13.25
CA ILE A 15 1.37 -2.74 14.58
C ILE A 15 0.18 -1.79 14.71
N SER A 16 -0.37 -1.31 13.60
CA SER A 16 -1.43 -0.30 13.63
C SER A 16 -2.75 -0.87 14.18
N PRO A 17 -3.25 -0.39 15.35
CA PRO A 17 -4.51 -0.87 15.91
C PRO A 17 -5.74 -0.13 15.34
N ASN A 18 -5.52 1.00 14.66
CA ASN A 18 -6.56 1.85 14.09
C ASN A 18 -6.47 1.85 12.57
N LEU A 19 -7.61 1.74 11.87
CA LEU A 19 -7.66 1.76 10.40
C LEU A 19 -7.08 3.04 9.78
N ILE A 20 -7.20 4.19 10.45
CA ILE A 20 -6.60 5.45 9.99
C ILE A 20 -5.06 5.38 10.03
N ARG A 21 -4.48 4.73 11.05
CA ARG A 21 -3.03 4.47 11.10
C ARG A 21 -2.62 3.39 10.10
N LEU A 22 -3.52 2.46 9.77
CA LEU A 22 -3.27 1.42 8.77
C LEU A 22 -3.11 2.02 7.36
N LEU A 23 -3.83 3.09 7.03
CA LEU A 23 -3.64 3.86 5.77
C LEU A 23 -2.20 4.35 5.60
N LEU A 24 -1.55 4.84 6.67
CA LEU A 24 -0.16 5.32 6.60
C LEU A 24 0.82 4.19 6.28
N GLY A 25 0.63 3.01 6.88
CA GLY A 25 1.43 1.81 6.57
C GLY A 25 1.17 1.30 5.15
N TRP A 26 -0.08 1.36 4.72
CA TRP A 26 -0.53 0.98 3.38
C TRP A 26 0.06 1.86 2.27
N ASP A 27 0.08 3.18 2.44
CA ASP A 27 0.70 4.11 1.51
C ASP A 27 2.20 3.82 1.33
N GLY A 28 2.91 3.56 2.42
CA GLY A 28 4.33 3.18 2.40
C GLY A 28 4.57 1.84 1.68
N LEU A 29 3.68 0.87 1.85
CA LEU A 29 3.74 -0.43 1.19
C LEU A 29 3.54 -0.29 -0.32
N GLY A 30 2.63 0.58 -0.75
CA GLY A 30 2.38 0.88 -2.16
C GLY A 30 3.60 1.45 -2.88
N VAL A 31 4.25 2.45 -2.28
CA VAL A 31 5.41 3.10 -2.88
C VAL A 31 6.61 2.15 -2.94
N THR A 32 6.88 1.42 -1.85
CA THR A 32 8.05 0.54 -1.77
C THR A 32 7.92 -0.70 -2.67
N SER A 33 6.72 -1.25 -2.82
CA SER A 33 6.45 -2.36 -3.75
C SER A 33 6.59 -1.93 -5.22
N TYR A 34 6.05 -0.77 -5.60
CA TYR A 34 6.23 -0.20 -6.93
C TYR A 34 7.70 0.00 -7.29
N LEU A 35 8.48 0.61 -6.39
CA LEU A 35 9.90 0.86 -6.59
C LEU A 35 10.70 -0.45 -6.75
N LEU A 36 10.32 -1.52 -6.03
CA LEU A 36 10.93 -2.83 -6.18
C LEU A 36 10.69 -3.43 -7.57
N VAL A 37 9.49 -3.29 -8.12
CA VAL A 37 9.16 -3.83 -9.44
C VAL A 37 9.93 -3.10 -10.54
N ILE A 38 10.04 -1.76 -10.46
CA ILE A 38 10.76 -0.97 -11.46
C ILE A 38 12.28 -1.07 -11.34
N PHE A 39 12.80 -1.50 -10.20
CA PHE A 39 14.24 -1.67 -9.96
C PHE A 39 14.94 -2.53 -11.03
N TYR A 40 14.24 -3.50 -11.63
CA TYR A 40 14.78 -4.42 -12.63
C TYR A 40 14.84 -3.89 -14.08
N GLN A 41 14.47 -2.62 -14.33
CA GLN A 41 14.73 -1.84 -15.56
C GLN A 41 14.52 -2.56 -16.91
N SER A 42 13.56 -3.48 -16.99
CA SER A 42 13.09 -4.07 -18.25
C SER A 42 11.78 -3.41 -18.72
N ASN A 43 11.52 -3.43 -20.03
CA ASN A 43 10.23 -2.96 -20.57
C ASN A 43 9.04 -3.71 -19.96
N LYS A 44 9.22 -5.00 -19.64
CA LYS A 44 8.19 -5.80 -18.95
C LYS A 44 7.97 -5.35 -17.51
N SER A 45 9.04 -5.05 -16.77
CA SER A 45 8.95 -4.55 -15.39
C SER A 45 8.37 -3.15 -15.31
N TYR A 46 8.55 -2.29 -16.32
CA TYR A 46 7.91 -0.98 -16.34
C TYR A 46 6.39 -1.09 -16.42
N ASN A 47 5.89 -1.94 -17.33
CA ASN A 47 4.45 -2.21 -17.45
C ASN A 47 3.88 -2.87 -16.18
N ALA A 48 4.62 -3.81 -15.58
CA ALA A 48 4.24 -4.41 -14.32
C ALA A 48 4.29 -3.42 -13.14
N GLY A 49 5.21 -2.45 -13.17
CA GLY A 49 5.31 -1.36 -12.21
C GLY A 49 4.08 -0.46 -12.26
N ILE A 50 3.68 -0.05 -13.46
CA ILE A 50 2.44 0.74 -13.62
C ILE A 50 1.22 -0.05 -13.14
N LEU A 51 1.12 -1.33 -13.49
CA LEU A 51 0.04 -2.19 -13.03
C LEU A 51 -0.02 -2.25 -11.50
N THR A 52 1.13 -2.45 -10.84
CA THR A 52 1.21 -2.50 -9.36
C THR A 52 0.79 -1.18 -8.71
N ALA A 53 1.20 -0.04 -9.26
CA ALA A 53 0.76 1.28 -8.76
C ALA A 53 -0.77 1.46 -8.89
N ILE A 54 -1.36 1.05 -10.02
CA ILE A 54 -2.81 1.17 -10.24
C ILE A 54 -3.58 0.24 -9.30
N THR A 55 -3.14 -1.01 -9.14
CA THR A 55 -3.79 -1.94 -8.20
C THR A 55 -3.73 -1.44 -6.77
N ASN A 56 -2.65 -0.75 -6.39
CA ASN A 56 -2.55 -0.18 -5.04
C ASN A 56 -3.57 0.93 -4.82
N ARG A 57 -3.83 1.78 -5.83
CA ARG A 57 -4.89 2.80 -5.79
C ARG A 57 -6.29 2.20 -5.66
N LEU A 58 -6.55 1.06 -6.28
CA LEU A 58 -7.80 0.34 -6.07
C LEU A 58 -7.91 -0.17 -4.62
N GLY A 59 -6.81 -0.62 -4.03
CA GLY A 59 -6.75 -0.98 -2.62
C GLY A 59 -7.04 0.20 -1.67
N ASP A 60 -6.53 1.41 -1.99
CA ASP A 60 -6.82 2.63 -1.22
C ASP A 60 -8.33 2.90 -1.15
N VAL A 61 -9.04 2.74 -2.29
CA VAL A 61 -10.50 2.90 -2.35
C VAL A 61 -11.19 1.87 -1.45
N GLY A 62 -10.74 0.61 -1.45
CA GLY A 62 -11.25 -0.43 -0.56
C GLY A 62 -11.07 -0.11 0.93
N LEU A 63 -9.90 0.42 1.31
CA LEU A 63 -9.63 0.86 2.69
C LEU A 63 -10.49 2.06 3.09
N LEU A 64 -10.71 3.02 2.19
CA LEU A 64 -11.57 4.16 2.48
C LEU A 64 -13.04 3.74 2.64
N ILE A 65 -13.51 2.77 1.85
CA ILE A 65 -14.86 2.20 1.99
C ILE A 65 -15.00 1.52 3.35
N SER A 66 -14.01 0.72 3.78
CA SER A 66 -14.09 0.02 5.07
C SER A 66 -14.07 0.98 6.26
N ILE A 67 -13.28 2.06 6.19
CA ILE A 67 -13.30 3.14 7.19
C ILE A 67 -14.67 3.82 7.23
N SER A 68 -15.23 4.15 6.06
CA SER A 68 -16.53 4.81 5.96
C SER A 68 -17.65 3.92 6.54
N PHE A 69 -17.59 2.62 6.27
CA PHE A 69 -18.56 1.65 6.79
C PHE A 69 -18.46 1.48 8.32
N LEU A 70 -17.26 1.43 8.88
CA LEU A 70 -17.06 1.36 10.33
C LEU A 70 -17.55 2.62 11.05
N LEU A 71 -17.34 3.80 10.46
CA LEU A 71 -17.90 5.04 10.99
C LEU A 71 -19.43 5.07 10.92
N TYR A 72 -20.02 4.47 9.89
CA TYR A 72 -21.48 4.38 9.77
C TYR A 72 -22.11 3.44 10.80
N ILE A 73 -21.48 2.29 11.08
CA ILE A 73 -21.96 1.32 12.10
C ILE A 73 -21.69 1.82 13.53
N GLY A 74 -20.61 2.58 13.73
CA GLY A 74 -20.23 3.10 15.04
C GLY A 74 -21.07 4.29 15.54
N ASN A 75 -21.96 4.81 14.71
CA ASN A 75 -23.02 5.78 15.07
C ASN A 75 -24.35 5.06 15.31
#